data_AF-A0AAD9MT38-F1
#
_entry.id   AF-A0AAD9MT38-F1
#
_cell.length_a   1.000
_cell.length_b   1.000
_cell.length_c   1.000
_cell.angle_alpha   90.00
_cell.angle_beta   90.00
_cell.angle_gamma   90.00
#
_symmetry.space_group_name_H-M   'P 1'
#
loop_
_entity.id
_entity.type
_entity.pdbx_description
1 polymer ?
#
loop_
_entity_poly.entity_id
_entity_poly.type
_entity_poly.pdbx_seq_one_letter_code
_entity_poly.pdbx_strand_id
1 'polypeptide(L)'
;MQRKRNKSHKKAKQTGRNSDWEKFRQLRRQASKAAAKSYSDYLNNHIGESLKTNPKQFWSFMKVNKRECIGIPTLQTNGQIITNDRDKANTLNNHFSSVFTQEIYPIPKLSPSVYSDIPFLEIGIDGVVKQLKNINQNKATGPDELPARVLKEAAAEIAPIITHIFQQSYNTSKLPDDWLQALVTPIHKKSLKSDPANYRPISLTCILCKVMEHIILSNMWKHLHKHNILLHFQHGFQSGLSCESQLIETVHDWITAMDNKSQIDAILLDFAKAFDKVPHKRLLSKLAFYGITGNTKKLDKIISFHRKQRVSVNGALSDNTCVTSGVPRAQS
;
A
#
# COMPACT_ATOMS: atom_id res chain seq x y z
N MET A 1 -20.16 -6.88 -33.98
CA MET A 1 -20.92 -5.74 -34.60
C MET A 1 -20.01 -4.59 -35.04
N GLN A 2 -19.13 -4.05 -34.18
CA GLN A 2 -18.18 -2.96 -34.52
C GLN A 2 -17.37 -3.17 -35.81
N ARG A 3 -16.78 -4.37 -35.98
CA ARG A 3 -15.93 -4.70 -37.14
C ARG A 3 -16.71 -4.65 -38.47
N LYS A 4 -17.95 -5.17 -38.49
CA LYS A 4 -18.84 -5.14 -39.67
C LYS A 4 -19.26 -3.70 -40.04
N ARG A 5 -19.60 -2.87 -39.04
CA ARG A 5 -19.87 -1.43 -39.22
C ARG A 5 -18.68 -0.70 -39.83
N ASN A 6 -17.48 -0.90 -39.27
CA ASN A 6 -16.26 -0.22 -39.73
C ASN A 6 -15.87 -0.64 -41.17
N LYS A 7 -16.05 -1.92 -41.51
CA LYS A 7 -15.86 -2.42 -42.88
C LYS A 7 -16.86 -1.78 -43.87
N SER A 8 -18.13 -1.64 -43.48
CA SER A 8 -19.15 -0.97 -44.31
C SER A 8 -18.87 0.52 -44.49
N HIS A 9 -18.33 1.21 -43.47
CA HIS A 9 -17.96 2.62 -43.57
C HIS A 9 -16.79 2.84 -44.54
N LYS A 10 -15.76 1.99 -44.47
CA LYS A 10 -14.63 2.03 -45.42
C LYS A 10 -15.11 1.81 -46.86
N LYS A 11 -16.01 0.83 -47.06
CA LYS A 11 -16.60 0.55 -48.38
C LYS A 11 -17.42 1.73 -48.91
N ALA A 12 -18.30 2.32 -48.10
CA ALA A 12 -19.12 3.46 -48.50
C ALA A 12 -18.29 4.71 -48.87
N LYS A 13 -17.16 4.93 -48.17
CA LYS A 13 -16.20 5.98 -48.52
C LYS A 13 -15.47 5.73 -49.84
N GLN A 14 -15.18 4.47 -50.16
CA GLN A 14 -14.46 4.09 -51.39
C GLN A 14 -15.38 4.10 -52.62
N THR A 15 -16.64 3.66 -52.48
CA THR A 15 -17.55 3.50 -53.62
C THR A 15 -18.39 4.73 -53.90
N GLY A 16 -18.65 5.59 -52.91
CA GLY A 16 -19.51 6.78 -53.04
C GLY A 16 -20.99 6.48 -53.29
N ARG A 17 -21.38 5.21 -53.42
CA ARG A 17 -22.75 4.80 -53.76
C ARG A 17 -23.70 4.99 -52.59
N ASN A 18 -24.89 5.51 -52.88
CA ASN A 18 -25.91 5.77 -51.85
C ASN A 18 -26.34 4.48 -51.12
N SER A 19 -26.41 3.36 -51.84
CA SER A 19 -26.74 2.03 -51.28
C SER A 19 -25.73 1.53 -50.23
N ASP A 20 -24.44 1.82 -50.41
CA ASP A 20 -23.40 1.45 -49.43
C ASP A 20 -23.46 2.36 -48.19
N TRP A 21 -23.85 3.63 -48.36
CA TRP A 21 -24.10 4.56 -47.25
C TRP A 21 -25.35 4.21 -46.43
N GLU A 22 -26.41 3.71 -47.07
CA GLU A 22 -27.59 3.19 -46.40
C GLU A 22 -27.26 1.96 -45.56
N LYS A 23 -26.49 1.02 -46.12
CA LYS A 23 -26.02 -0.17 -45.40
C LYS A 23 -25.16 0.20 -44.18
N PHE A 24 -24.28 1.20 -44.31
CA PHE A 24 -23.54 1.74 -43.16
C PHE A 24 -24.45 2.37 -42.11
N ARG A 25 -25.42 3.20 -42.51
CA ARG A 25 -26.39 3.83 -41.60
C ARG A 25 -27.19 2.78 -40.82
N GLN A 26 -27.64 1.72 -41.47
CA GLN A 26 -28.34 0.61 -40.83
C GLN A 26 -27.45 -0.11 -39.82
N LEU A 27 -26.22 -0.47 -40.20
CA LEU A 27 -25.27 -1.13 -39.29
C LEU A 27 -24.82 -0.23 -38.13
N ARG A 28 -24.75 1.09 -38.34
CA ARG A 28 -24.48 2.07 -37.27
C ARG A 28 -25.63 2.11 -36.28
N ARG A 29 -26.88 2.21 -36.75
CA ARG A 29 -28.07 2.18 -35.90
C ARG A 29 -28.15 0.89 -35.07
N GLN A 30 -27.92 -0.26 -35.71
CA GLN A 30 -27.90 -1.55 -35.03
C GLN A 30 -26.77 -1.64 -33.98
N ALA A 31 -25.57 -1.15 -34.30
CA ALA A 31 -24.46 -1.12 -33.34
C ALA A 31 -24.74 -0.18 -32.16
N SER A 32 -25.30 1.00 -32.40
CA SER A 32 -25.72 1.92 -31.34
C SER A 32 -26.82 1.33 -30.46
N LYS A 33 -27.84 0.69 -31.05
CA LYS A 33 -28.92 0.03 -30.30
C LYS A 33 -28.39 -1.12 -29.44
N ALA A 34 -27.48 -1.93 -29.99
CA ALA A 34 -26.84 -3.02 -29.25
C ALA A 34 -25.95 -2.50 -28.10
N ALA A 35 -25.19 -1.42 -28.32
CA ALA A 35 -24.38 -0.80 -27.27
C ALA A 35 -25.24 -0.20 -26.16
N ALA A 36 -26.32 0.51 -26.51
CA ALA A 36 -27.27 1.06 -25.55
C ALA A 36 -27.96 -0.05 -24.73
N LYS A 37 -28.39 -1.13 -25.39
CA LYS A 37 -28.96 -2.30 -24.71
C LYS A 37 -27.94 -2.95 -23.76
N SER A 38 -26.73 -3.23 -24.23
CA SER A 38 -25.68 -3.83 -23.39
C SER A 38 -25.31 -2.95 -22.19
N TYR A 39 -25.32 -1.63 -22.36
CA TYR A 39 -25.07 -0.68 -21.26
C TYR A 39 -26.23 -0.67 -20.26
N SER A 40 -27.48 -0.69 -20.75
CA SER A 40 -28.67 -0.82 -19.89
C SER A 40 -28.71 -2.14 -19.14
N ASP A 41 -28.35 -3.25 -19.78
CA ASP A 41 -28.31 -4.57 -19.17
C ASP A 41 -27.22 -4.62 -18.08
N TYR A 42 -26.04 -4.03 -18.33
CA TYR A 42 -24.98 -3.88 -17.32
C TYR A 42 -25.45 -3.03 -16.13
N LEU A 43 -26.12 -1.90 -16.39
CA LEU A 43 -26.64 -1.02 -15.36
C LEU A 43 -27.68 -1.72 -14.48
N ASN A 44 -28.67 -2.37 -15.08
CA ASN A 44 -29.78 -2.97 -14.35
C ASN A 44 -29.35 -4.26 -13.64
N ASN A 45 -28.65 -5.14 -14.33
CA ASN A 45 -28.36 -6.49 -13.81
C ASN A 45 -27.08 -6.53 -12.98
N HIS A 46 -26.05 -5.77 -13.33
CA HIS A 46 -24.79 -5.78 -12.56
C HIS A 46 -24.72 -4.66 -11.54
N ILE A 47 -24.98 -3.41 -11.93
CA ILE A 47 -24.86 -2.27 -11.00
C ILE A 47 -26.06 -2.19 -10.05
N GLY A 48 -27.29 -2.36 -10.55
CA GLY A 48 -28.52 -2.31 -9.76
C GLY A 48 -28.55 -3.37 -8.64
N GLU A 49 -28.20 -4.62 -8.97
CA GLU A 49 -28.12 -5.69 -7.98
C GLU A 49 -26.91 -5.57 -7.04
N SER A 50 -25.82 -4.92 -7.48
CA SER A 50 -24.61 -4.75 -6.66
C SER A 50 -24.84 -3.93 -5.39
N LEU A 51 -25.88 -3.09 -5.32
CA LEU A 51 -26.24 -2.38 -4.08
C LEU A 51 -26.55 -3.33 -2.91
N LYS A 52 -27.08 -4.52 -3.20
CA LYS A 52 -27.43 -5.53 -2.19
C LYS A 52 -26.27 -6.49 -1.89
N THR A 53 -25.48 -6.84 -2.91
CA THR A 53 -24.46 -7.90 -2.81
C THR A 53 -23.02 -7.38 -2.67
N ASN A 54 -22.69 -6.24 -3.29
CA ASN A 54 -21.37 -5.63 -3.24
C ASN A 54 -21.44 -4.10 -3.44
N PRO A 55 -21.82 -3.33 -2.39
CA PRO A 55 -22.03 -1.88 -2.48
C PRO A 55 -20.81 -1.12 -3.03
N LYS A 56 -19.60 -1.67 -2.91
CA LYS A 56 -18.36 -1.05 -3.43
C LYS A 56 -18.37 -0.90 -4.95
N GLN A 57 -18.95 -1.85 -5.70
CA GLN A 57 -19.05 -1.76 -7.15
C GLN A 57 -19.97 -0.63 -7.60
N PHE A 58 -21.13 -0.50 -6.96
CA PHE A 58 -22.06 0.61 -7.19
C PHE A 58 -21.40 1.97 -6.92
N TRP A 59 -20.75 2.14 -5.76
CA TRP A 59 -20.09 3.40 -5.41
C TRP A 59 -18.88 3.70 -6.31
N SER A 60 -18.16 2.69 -6.78
CA SER A 60 -17.11 2.86 -7.79
C SER A 60 -17.69 3.39 -9.10
N PHE A 61 -18.78 2.80 -9.60
CA PHE A 61 -19.48 3.26 -10.80
C PHE A 61 -20.01 4.69 -10.67
N MET A 62 -20.61 5.04 -9.53
CA MET A 62 -21.11 6.40 -9.26
C MET A 62 -19.98 7.44 -9.25
N LYS A 63 -18.81 7.10 -8.68
CA LYS A 63 -17.64 8.01 -8.67
C LYS A 63 -17.14 8.31 -10.08
N VAL A 64 -17.09 7.31 -10.95
CA VAL A 64 -16.67 7.50 -12.36
C VAL A 64 -17.64 8.39 -13.12
N ASN A 65 -18.95 8.25 -12.90
CA ASN A 65 -19.96 9.03 -13.61
C ASN A 65 -20.18 10.46 -13.08
N LYS A 66 -19.79 10.75 -11.84
CA LYS A 66 -19.98 12.08 -11.24
C LYS A 66 -19.08 13.20 -11.79
N ARG A 67 -18.16 12.94 -12.73
CA ARG A 67 -17.21 13.93 -13.30
C ARG A 67 -16.40 14.73 -12.25
N GLU A 68 -16.31 14.28 -11.01
CA GLU A 68 -15.25 14.77 -10.12
C GLU A 68 -13.94 14.21 -10.66
N CYS A 69 -13.12 15.07 -11.28
CA CYS A 69 -11.85 14.70 -11.87
C CYS A 69 -11.05 13.78 -10.93
N ILE A 70 -10.79 12.56 -11.38
CA ILE A 70 -10.23 11.42 -10.62
C ILE A 70 -8.72 11.59 -10.35
N GLY A 71 -8.13 12.71 -10.77
CA GLY A 71 -6.70 13.00 -10.67
C GLY A 71 -6.35 14.04 -9.62
N ILE A 72 -5.05 14.20 -9.40
CA ILE A 72 -4.52 15.28 -8.57
C ILE A 72 -4.71 16.60 -9.33
N PRO A 73 -5.39 17.59 -8.73
CA PRO A 73 -5.57 18.89 -9.36
C PRO A 73 -4.22 19.61 -9.46
N THR A 74 -4.25 20.81 -10.05
CA THR A 74 -3.09 21.68 -10.11
C THR A 74 -2.50 21.89 -8.71
N LEU A 75 -1.20 21.66 -8.58
CA LEU A 75 -0.48 21.89 -7.33
C LEU A 75 0.07 23.31 -7.31
N GLN A 76 0.21 23.87 -6.12
CA GLN A 76 0.84 25.16 -5.91
C GLN A 76 2.00 25.00 -4.94
N THR A 77 3.18 25.46 -5.31
CA THR A 77 4.38 25.40 -4.45
C THR A 77 5.22 26.65 -4.70
N ASN A 78 5.58 27.36 -3.63
CA ASN A 78 6.41 28.58 -3.70
C ASN A 78 5.89 29.62 -4.71
N GLY A 79 4.56 29.79 -4.81
CA GLY A 79 3.93 30.72 -5.76
C GLY A 79 3.83 30.22 -7.21
N GLN A 80 4.41 29.07 -7.54
CA GLN A 80 4.32 28.46 -8.88
C GLN A 80 3.12 27.50 -8.97
N ILE A 81 2.47 27.50 -10.13
CA ILE A 81 1.32 26.66 -10.46
C ILE A 81 1.79 25.50 -11.33
N ILE A 82 1.56 24.27 -10.88
CA ILE A 82 2.09 23.05 -11.51
C ILE A 82 0.94 22.23 -12.10
N THR A 83 0.86 22.22 -13.42
CA THR A 83 -0.24 21.63 -14.19
C THR A 83 0.11 20.29 -14.83
N ASN A 84 1.38 20.07 -15.21
CA ASN A 84 1.86 18.84 -15.83
C ASN A 84 1.90 17.69 -14.81
N ASP A 85 1.42 16.51 -15.21
CA ASP A 85 1.30 15.37 -14.30
C ASP A 85 2.65 14.79 -13.85
N ARG A 86 3.70 14.83 -14.70
CA ARG A 86 5.06 14.45 -14.30
C ARG A 86 5.61 15.42 -13.28
N ASP A 87 5.44 16.72 -13.50
CA ASP A 87 5.92 17.74 -12.57
C ASP A 87 5.16 17.66 -11.24
N LYS A 88 3.85 17.44 -11.25
CA LYS A 88 3.08 17.16 -10.02
C LYS A 88 3.62 15.93 -9.28
N ALA A 89 3.93 14.86 -10.00
CA ALA A 89 4.51 13.65 -9.42
C ALA A 89 5.86 13.96 -8.75
N ASN A 90 6.72 14.73 -9.43
CA ASN A 90 8.01 15.17 -8.89
C ASN A 90 7.84 16.09 -7.67
N THR A 91 6.92 17.05 -7.70
CA THR A 91 6.63 17.94 -6.55
C THR A 91 6.17 17.14 -5.33
N LEU A 92 5.26 16.20 -5.51
CA LEU A 92 4.79 15.34 -4.43
C LEU A 92 5.90 14.42 -3.93
N ASN A 93 6.69 13.84 -4.83
CA ASN A 93 7.82 12.98 -4.44
C ASN A 93 8.84 13.75 -3.61
N ASN A 94 9.21 14.95 -4.04
CA ASN A 94 10.12 15.86 -3.33
C ASN A 94 9.55 16.26 -1.96
N HIS A 95 8.24 16.54 -1.88
CA HIS A 95 7.58 16.82 -0.61
C HIS A 95 7.60 15.61 0.33
N PHE A 96 7.32 14.40 -0.16
CA PHE A 96 7.33 13.20 0.68
C PHE A 96 8.74 12.88 1.17
N SER A 97 9.76 13.05 0.33
CA SER A 97 11.15 12.80 0.71
C SER A 97 11.73 13.86 1.65
N SER A 98 11.24 15.10 1.61
CA SER A 98 11.75 16.17 2.49
C SER A 98 11.40 15.96 3.97
N VAL A 99 10.45 15.07 4.26
CA VAL A 99 10.06 14.69 5.63
C VAL A 99 11.04 13.70 6.25
N PHE A 100 11.85 13.00 5.44
CA PHE A 100 12.72 11.95 5.94
C PHE A 100 13.73 12.50 6.95
N THR A 101 13.97 11.72 8.00
CA THR A 101 14.88 12.05 9.08
C THR A 101 16.31 11.98 8.59
N GLN A 102 17.05 13.07 8.80
CA GLN A 102 18.51 13.08 8.65
C GLN A 102 19.15 12.66 9.97
N GLU A 103 19.92 11.57 9.97
CA GLU A 103 20.63 11.09 11.15
C GLU A 103 21.93 11.90 11.38
N ILE A 104 21.80 13.07 11.99
CA ILE A 104 22.93 13.99 12.26
C ILE A 104 23.66 13.62 13.56
N TYR A 105 22.95 13.01 14.52
CA TYR A 105 23.51 12.63 15.82
C TYR A 105 24.02 11.20 15.85
N PRO A 106 25.12 10.92 16.57
CA PRO A 106 25.64 9.57 16.74
C PRO A 106 24.58 8.64 17.35
N ILE A 107 24.64 7.38 16.94
CA ILE A 107 23.76 6.34 17.48
C ILE A 107 24.17 6.07 18.93
N PRO A 108 23.25 6.14 19.90
CA PRO A 108 23.55 5.81 21.29
C PRO A 108 24.13 4.39 21.38
N LYS A 109 25.23 4.22 22.11
CA LYS A 109 25.75 2.89 22.44
C LYS A 109 24.82 2.27 23.48
N LEU A 110 24.16 1.19 23.11
CA LEU A 110 23.38 0.38 24.03
C LEU A 110 24.32 -0.54 24.83
N SER A 111 23.91 -0.91 26.04
CA SER A 111 24.58 -1.96 26.81
C SER A 111 24.54 -3.30 26.06
N PRO A 112 25.38 -4.28 26.43
CA PRO A 112 25.30 -5.62 25.87
C PRO A 112 23.87 -6.19 26.00
N SER A 113 23.40 -6.85 24.94
CA SER A 113 22.09 -7.52 24.95
C SER A 113 22.05 -8.55 26.07
N VAL A 114 20.99 -8.51 26.87
CA VAL A 114 20.64 -9.56 27.84
C VAL A 114 19.66 -10.59 27.25
N TYR A 115 19.18 -10.36 26.04
CA TYR A 115 18.22 -11.21 25.35
C TYR A 115 18.96 -12.22 24.48
N SER A 116 18.47 -13.47 24.48
CA SER A 116 18.95 -14.50 23.56
C SER A 116 18.62 -14.14 22.11
N ASP A 117 19.45 -14.63 21.18
CA ASP A 117 19.21 -14.46 19.75
C ASP A 117 17.89 -15.13 19.32
N ILE A 118 17.20 -14.50 18.38
CA ILE A 118 16.00 -15.03 17.74
C ILE A 118 16.35 -16.33 17.00
N PRO A 119 15.52 -17.40 17.13
CA PRO A 119 15.79 -18.65 16.45
C PRO A 119 15.80 -18.48 14.92
N PHE A 120 16.54 -19.37 14.26
CA PHE A 120 16.55 -19.45 12.81
C PHE A 120 15.13 -19.67 12.27
N LEU A 121 14.81 -18.98 11.18
CA LEU A 121 13.51 -19.04 10.53
C LEU A 121 13.60 -19.98 9.32
N GLU A 122 12.92 -21.11 9.43
CA GLU A 122 12.63 -21.99 8.31
C GLU A 122 11.26 -21.63 7.72
N ILE A 123 11.24 -21.29 6.44
CA ILE A 123 10.04 -20.88 5.73
C ILE A 123 9.38 -22.12 5.11
N GLY A 124 8.25 -22.55 5.68
CA GLY A 124 7.51 -23.71 5.19
C GLY A 124 6.58 -23.39 4.01
N ILE A 125 6.42 -24.35 3.10
CA ILE A 125 5.54 -24.25 1.92
C ILE A 125 4.08 -24.02 2.34
N ASP A 126 3.57 -24.78 3.32
CA ASP A 126 2.19 -24.65 3.79
C ASP A 126 1.89 -23.26 4.35
N GLY A 127 2.88 -22.67 5.04
CA GLY A 127 2.81 -21.30 5.53
C GLY A 127 2.67 -20.30 4.39
N VAL A 128 3.45 -20.45 3.32
CA VAL A 128 3.38 -19.61 2.12
C VAL A 128 2.05 -19.81 1.39
N VAL A 129 1.58 -21.05 1.19
CA VAL A 129 0.26 -21.34 0.59
C VAL A 129 -0.85 -20.63 1.36
N LYS A 130 -0.83 -20.74 2.70
CA LYS A 130 -1.82 -20.07 3.57
C LYS A 130 -1.79 -18.56 3.37
N GLN A 131 -0.61 -17.95 3.34
CA GLN A 131 -0.48 -16.50 3.13
C GLN A 131 -0.99 -16.07 1.76
N LEU A 132 -0.63 -16.80 0.69
CA LEU A 132 -1.08 -16.51 -0.68
C LEU A 132 -2.61 -16.62 -0.81
N LYS A 133 -3.22 -17.66 -0.24
CA LYS A 133 -4.68 -17.84 -0.23
C LYS A 133 -5.41 -16.73 0.53
N ASN A 134 -4.78 -16.16 1.55
CA ASN A 134 -5.35 -15.07 2.35
C ASN A 134 -5.13 -13.67 1.76
N ILE A 135 -4.43 -13.55 0.62
CA ILE A 135 -4.30 -12.27 -0.07
C ILE A 135 -5.70 -11.74 -0.44
N ASN A 136 -5.92 -10.45 -0.19
CA ASN A 136 -7.08 -9.75 -0.70
C ASN A 136 -6.89 -9.51 -2.20
N GLN A 137 -7.70 -10.18 -3.03
CA GLN A 137 -7.64 -10.15 -4.49
C GLN A 137 -7.84 -8.75 -5.11
N ASN A 138 -8.43 -7.82 -4.35
CA ASN A 138 -8.68 -6.45 -4.78
C ASN A 138 -7.52 -5.50 -4.45
N LYS A 139 -6.41 -6.00 -3.90
CA LYS A 139 -5.22 -5.16 -3.65
C LYS A 139 -4.64 -4.66 -4.96
N ALA A 140 -4.29 -3.39 -4.98
CA ALA A 140 -3.59 -2.77 -6.09
C ALA A 140 -2.23 -3.43 -6.29
N THR A 141 -1.83 -3.52 -7.55
CA THR A 141 -0.60 -4.15 -7.98
C THR A 141 0.62 -3.29 -7.64
N GLY A 142 1.73 -3.93 -7.31
CA GLY A 142 3.01 -3.26 -7.09
C GLY A 142 3.73 -2.93 -8.41
N PRO A 143 5.01 -2.51 -8.32
CA PRO A 143 5.85 -2.23 -9.49
C PRO A 143 6.10 -3.46 -10.40
N ASP A 144 5.88 -4.66 -9.88
CA ASP A 144 6.03 -5.95 -10.56
C ASP A 144 4.86 -6.32 -11.46
N GLU A 145 3.79 -5.52 -11.47
CA GLU A 145 2.59 -5.72 -12.30
C GLU A 145 1.87 -7.07 -12.11
N LEU A 146 2.20 -7.82 -11.05
CA LEU A 146 1.57 -9.09 -10.68
C LEU A 146 0.27 -8.90 -9.89
N PRO A 147 -0.91 -9.23 -10.46
CA PRO A 147 -2.17 -9.03 -9.77
C PRO A 147 -2.32 -9.99 -8.58
N ALA A 148 -2.84 -9.47 -7.46
CA ALA A 148 -3.14 -10.23 -6.25
C ALA A 148 -3.98 -11.50 -6.50
N ARG A 149 -4.91 -11.41 -7.46
CA ARG A 149 -5.77 -12.53 -7.87
C ARG A 149 -4.98 -13.71 -8.44
N VAL A 150 -3.99 -13.46 -9.28
CA VAL A 150 -3.17 -14.52 -9.89
C VAL A 150 -2.39 -15.27 -8.81
N LEU A 151 -1.76 -14.52 -7.89
CA LEU A 151 -1.01 -15.09 -6.78
C LEU A 151 -1.88 -15.98 -5.86
N LYS A 152 -3.15 -15.59 -5.68
CA LYS A 152 -4.12 -16.32 -4.87
C LYS A 152 -4.64 -17.58 -5.58
N GLU A 153 -4.99 -17.47 -6.86
CA GLU A 153 -5.55 -18.59 -7.64
C GLU A 153 -4.49 -19.67 -7.91
N ALA A 154 -3.24 -19.28 -8.17
CA ALA A 154 -2.13 -20.20 -8.42
C ALA A 154 -1.32 -20.56 -7.15
N ALA A 155 -1.89 -20.31 -5.95
CA ALA A 155 -1.14 -20.34 -4.69
C ALA A 155 -0.48 -21.70 -4.41
N ALA A 156 -1.13 -22.82 -4.76
CA ALA A 156 -0.60 -24.15 -4.47
C ALA A 156 0.59 -24.49 -5.37
N GLU A 157 0.55 -24.04 -6.61
CA GLU A 157 1.48 -24.33 -7.69
C GLU A 157 2.76 -23.48 -7.55
N ILE A 158 2.61 -22.20 -7.18
CA ILE A 158 3.74 -21.28 -7.09
C ILE A 158 4.44 -21.30 -5.72
N ALA A 159 3.75 -21.74 -4.66
CA ALA A 159 4.29 -21.70 -3.30
C ALA A 159 5.64 -22.41 -3.13
N PRO A 160 5.91 -23.61 -3.71
CA PRO A 160 7.22 -24.26 -3.56
C PRO A 160 8.38 -23.39 -4.06
N ILE A 161 8.20 -22.76 -5.23
CA ILE A 161 9.21 -21.88 -5.84
C ILE A 161 9.37 -20.60 -5.01
N ILE A 162 8.26 -19.99 -4.60
CA ILE A 162 8.27 -18.78 -3.79
C ILE A 162 8.93 -19.03 -2.43
N THR A 163 8.66 -20.17 -1.79
CA THR A 163 9.31 -20.59 -0.55
C THR A 163 10.82 -20.68 -0.72
N HIS A 164 11.30 -21.27 -1.82
CA HIS A 164 12.72 -21.33 -2.12
C HIS A 164 13.32 -19.92 -2.26
N ILE A 165 12.66 -19.03 -2.99
CA ILE A 165 13.09 -17.63 -3.14
C ILE A 165 13.13 -16.94 -1.77
N PHE A 166 12.09 -17.06 -0.95
CA PHE A 166 12.04 -16.46 0.38
C PHE A 166 13.17 -16.97 1.28
N GLN A 167 13.40 -18.28 1.30
CA GLN A 167 14.46 -18.87 2.13
C GLN A 167 15.84 -18.42 1.66
N GLN A 168 16.10 -18.40 0.35
CA GLN A 168 17.35 -17.89 -0.22
C GLN A 168 17.56 -16.41 0.09
N SER A 169 16.52 -15.59 -0.07
CA SER A 169 16.55 -14.17 0.26
C SER A 169 16.82 -13.94 1.76
N TYR A 170 16.20 -14.75 2.63
CA TYR A 170 16.44 -14.69 4.07
C TYR A 170 17.87 -15.08 4.44
N ASN A 171 18.39 -16.17 3.87
CA ASN A 171 19.72 -16.70 4.14
C ASN A 171 20.84 -15.77 3.62
N THR A 172 20.66 -15.19 2.44
CA THR A 172 21.68 -14.34 1.78
C THR A 172 21.56 -12.86 2.12
N SER A 173 20.42 -12.46 2.70
CA SER A 173 20.04 -11.06 2.91
C SER A 173 20.05 -10.23 1.63
N LYS A 174 19.56 -10.83 0.53
CA LYS A 174 19.42 -10.18 -0.78
C LYS A 174 17.99 -10.39 -1.28
N LEU A 175 17.36 -9.29 -1.70
CA LEU A 175 16.02 -9.31 -2.30
C LEU A 175 16.13 -9.12 -3.82
N PRO A 176 15.15 -9.62 -4.60
CA PRO A 176 14.99 -9.21 -5.99
C PRO A 176 14.89 -7.69 -6.15
N ASP A 177 15.45 -7.15 -7.22
CA ASP A 177 15.49 -5.69 -7.43
C ASP A 177 14.09 -5.06 -7.54
N ASP A 178 13.12 -5.78 -8.12
CA ASP A 178 11.72 -5.36 -8.19
C ASP A 178 11.09 -5.19 -6.80
N TRP A 179 11.56 -5.96 -5.81
CA TRP A 179 11.08 -5.87 -4.44
C TRP A 179 11.69 -4.68 -3.71
N LEU A 180 12.73 -4.05 -4.25
CA LEU A 180 13.33 -2.83 -3.72
C LEU A 180 12.69 -1.56 -4.31
N GLN A 181 11.70 -1.69 -5.18
CA GLN A 181 10.94 -0.57 -5.72
C GLN A 181 9.61 -0.38 -4.97
N ALA A 182 9.14 0.87 -4.90
CA ALA A 182 7.83 1.22 -4.40
C ALA A 182 7.15 2.24 -5.33
N LEU A 183 5.92 1.96 -5.72
CA LEU A 183 5.07 2.89 -6.45
C LEU A 183 4.19 3.63 -5.45
N VAL A 184 4.40 4.92 -5.29
CA VAL A 184 3.70 5.76 -4.32
C VAL A 184 2.48 6.39 -4.97
N THR A 185 1.30 6.09 -4.44
CA THR A 185 0.05 6.76 -4.81
C THR A 185 -0.27 7.81 -3.75
N PRO A 186 -0.36 9.09 -4.13
CA PRO A 186 -0.73 10.16 -3.21
C PRO A 186 -2.25 10.14 -2.95
N ILE A 187 -2.63 10.14 -1.68
CA ILE A 187 -4.03 10.21 -1.24
C ILE A 187 -4.27 11.53 -0.51
N HIS A 188 -5.23 12.31 -0.99
CA HIS A 188 -5.64 13.55 -0.33
C HIS A 188 -6.21 13.24 1.07
N LYS A 189 -5.72 13.95 2.10
CA LYS A 189 -6.13 13.75 3.50
C LYS A 189 -7.23 14.73 3.91
N LYS A 190 -6.95 16.04 3.82
CA LYS A 190 -7.85 17.13 4.24
C LYS A 190 -7.37 18.47 3.65
N SER A 191 -8.17 19.53 3.78
CA SER A 191 -7.81 20.90 3.34
C SER A 191 -7.62 21.05 1.82
N LEU A 192 -6.92 22.09 1.39
CA LEU A 192 -6.69 22.48 0.01
C LEU A 192 -5.98 21.37 -0.78
N LYS A 193 -6.59 20.97 -1.90
CA LYS A 193 -6.03 19.96 -2.82
C LYS A 193 -4.82 20.46 -3.63
N SER A 194 -4.59 21.77 -3.69
CA SER A 194 -3.44 22.35 -4.38
C SER A 194 -2.15 22.24 -3.58
N ASP A 195 -2.22 22.02 -2.27
CA ASP A 195 -1.05 21.95 -1.40
C ASP A 195 -0.54 20.50 -1.28
N PRO A 196 0.72 20.21 -1.68
CA PRO A 196 1.34 18.89 -1.54
C PRO A 196 1.35 18.34 -0.11
N ALA A 197 1.40 19.21 0.91
CA ALA A 197 1.42 18.81 2.32
C ALA A 197 0.13 18.12 2.79
N ASN A 198 -0.96 18.31 2.04
CA ASN A 198 -2.25 17.73 2.32
C ASN A 198 -2.44 16.32 1.74
N TYR A 199 -1.40 15.76 1.13
CA TYR A 199 -1.39 14.40 0.59
C TYR A 199 -0.61 13.44 1.49
N ARG A 200 -1.08 12.19 1.54
CA ARG A 200 -0.41 11.08 2.20
C ARG A 200 0.20 10.16 1.14
N PRO A 201 1.46 9.75 1.28
CA PRO A 201 2.03 8.71 0.42
C PRO A 201 1.50 7.34 0.83
N ILE A 202 0.91 6.60 -0.11
CA ILE A 202 0.64 5.17 0.03
C ILE A 202 1.60 4.40 -0.85
N SER A 203 2.38 3.50 -0.26
CA SER A 203 3.36 2.71 -1.00
C SER A 203 2.76 1.40 -1.48
N LEU A 204 2.68 1.24 -2.80
CA LEU A 204 2.43 -0.03 -3.46
C LEU A 204 3.78 -0.71 -3.67
N THR A 205 3.97 -1.83 -3.00
CA THR A 205 5.17 -2.67 -3.09
C THR A 205 4.78 -4.05 -3.61
N CYS A 206 5.75 -4.80 -4.13
CA CYS A 206 5.56 -6.18 -4.56
C CYS A 206 4.79 -6.99 -3.48
N ILE A 207 3.75 -7.69 -3.90
CA ILE A 207 2.88 -8.45 -2.99
C ILE A 207 3.66 -9.59 -2.33
N LEU A 208 4.52 -10.28 -3.07
CA LEU A 208 5.35 -11.35 -2.52
C LEU A 208 6.34 -10.84 -1.48
N CYS A 209 6.88 -9.63 -1.68
CA CYS A 209 7.72 -8.99 -0.68
C CYS A 209 6.94 -8.76 0.63
N LYS A 210 5.69 -8.28 0.57
CA LYS A 210 4.83 -8.14 1.76
C LYS A 210 4.55 -9.48 2.46
N VAL A 211 4.38 -10.55 1.69
CA VAL A 211 4.18 -11.90 2.24
C VAL A 211 5.42 -12.34 3.02
N MET A 212 6.62 -12.15 2.44
CA MET A 212 7.87 -12.47 3.13
C MET A 212 8.06 -11.62 4.38
N GLU A 213 7.85 -10.31 4.29
CA GLU A 213 7.90 -9.39 5.44
C GLU A 213 6.95 -9.85 6.55
N HIS A 214 5.72 -10.26 6.22
CA HIS A 214 4.77 -10.77 7.19
C HIS A 214 5.23 -12.05 7.89
N ILE A 215 5.86 -12.98 7.16
CA ILE A 215 6.42 -14.22 7.73
C ILE A 215 7.55 -13.89 8.72
N ILE A 216 8.45 -13.00 8.34
CA ILE A 216 9.57 -12.56 9.20
C ILE A 216 9.05 -11.83 10.43
N LEU A 217 8.12 -10.89 10.25
CA LEU A 217 7.50 -10.13 11.34
C LEU A 217 6.77 -11.07 12.30
N SER A 218 6.09 -12.11 11.80
CA SER A 218 5.44 -13.10 12.64
C SER A 218 6.43 -13.86 13.53
N ASN A 219 7.63 -14.18 13.01
CA ASN A 219 8.69 -14.78 13.81
C ASN A 219 9.24 -13.81 14.86
N MET A 220 9.47 -12.55 14.47
CA MET A 220 9.90 -11.50 15.40
C MET A 220 8.87 -11.28 16.51
N TRP A 221 7.58 -11.26 16.20
CA TRP A 221 6.52 -11.11 17.19
C TRP A 221 6.52 -12.24 18.22
N LYS A 222 6.72 -13.49 17.80
CA LYS A 222 6.87 -14.62 18.72
C LYS A 222 8.05 -14.41 19.68
N HIS A 223 9.17 -13.90 19.17
CA HIS A 223 10.35 -13.56 19.98
C HIS A 223 10.04 -12.46 21.00
N LEU A 224 9.42 -11.36 20.55
CA LEU A 224 9.07 -10.23 21.40
C LEU A 224 8.14 -10.64 22.56
N HIS A 225 7.14 -11.49 22.28
CA HIS A 225 6.25 -12.02 23.31
C HIS A 225 6.95 -13.02 24.25
N LYS A 226 7.74 -13.95 23.72
CA LYS A 226 8.48 -14.93 24.53
C LYS A 226 9.37 -14.27 25.58
N HIS A 227 9.95 -13.13 25.24
CA HIS A 227 10.88 -12.39 26.11
C HIS A 227 10.23 -11.21 26.85
N ASN A 228 8.90 -11.05 26.78
CA ASN A 228 8.17 -9.93 27.40
C ASN A 228 8.78 -8.55 27.11
N ILE A 229 9.24 -8.35 25.87
CA ILE A 229 9.95 -7.12 25.46
C ILE A 229 9.00 -5.92 25.35
N LEU A 230 7.75 -6.17 24.95
CA LEU A 230 6.74 -5.14 24.80
C LEU A 230 6.08 -4.87 26.15
N LEU A 231 5.91 -3.58 26.46
CA LEU A 231 5.23 -3.15 27.68
C LEU A 231 3.75 -3.55 27.64
N HIS A 232 3.21 -3.86 28.82
CA HIS A 232 1.81 -4.24 29.00
C HIS A 232 0.85 -3.15 28.50
N PHE A 233 1.16 -1.88 28.76
CA PHE A 233 0.36 -0.71 28.38
C PHE A 233 0.50 -0.29 26.89
N GLN A 234 1.14 -1.12 26.05
CA GLN A 234 1.22 -0.86 24.61
C GLN A 234 0.05 -1.54 23.88
N HIS A 235 -1.08 -0.84 23.71
CA HIS A 235 -2.26 -1.43 23.07
C HIS A 235 -2.21 -1.37 21.54
N GLY A 236 -1.55 -0.35 20.98
CA GLY A 236 -1.46 -0.15 19.55
C GLY A 236 -0.72 -1.30 18.85
N PHE A 237 -1.34 -1.87 17.81
CA PHE A 237 -0.81 -2.96 16.99
C PHE A 237 -0.54 -4.29 17.72
N GLN A 238 -1.13 -4.50 18.90
CA GLN A 238 -1.07 -5.78 19.61
C GLN A 238 -2.33 -6.61 19.37
N SER A 239 -2.15 -7.93 19.25
CA SER A 239 -3.29 -8.85 19.12
C SER A 239 -4.07 -8.93 20.44
N GLY A 240 -5.40 -8.86 20.37
CA GLY A 240 -6.26 -8.91 21.55
C GLY A 240 -6.38 -7.59 22.33
N LEU A 241 -5.64 -6.55 21.97
CA LEU A 241 -5.76 -5.20 22.53
C LEU A 241 -6.34 -4.22 21.53
N SER A 242 -6.99 -3.18 22.03
CA SER A 242 -7.70 -2.19 21.23
C SER A 242 -7.59 -0.79 21.87
N CYS A 243 -8.09 0.24 21.16
CA CYS A 243 -8.19 1.58 21.74
C CYS A 243 -9.18 1.60 22.90
N GLU A 244 -10.22 0.77 22.83
CA GLU A 244 -11.24 0.61 23.84
C GLU A 244 -10.66 0.01 25.12
N SER A 245 -9.81 -1.02 25.03
CA SER A 245 -9.16 -1.57 26.22
C SER A 245 -8.21 -0.58 26.88
N GLN A 246 -7.48 0.21 26.09
CA GLN A 246 -6.60 1.26 26.61
C GLN A 246 -7.38 2.35 27.34
N LEU A 247 -8.53 2.75 26.78
CA LEU A 247 -9.40 3.75 27.38
C LEU A 247 -9.99 3.25 28.71
N ILE A 248 -10.42 1.99 28.78
CA ILE A 248 -10.95 1.39 30.01
C ILE A 248 -9.91 1.42 31.13
N GLU A 249 -8.67 0.99 30.86
CA GLU A 249 -7.58 1.03 31.84
C GLU A 249 -7.29 2.46 32.31
N THR A 250 -7.22 3.42 31.37
CA THR A 250 -6.97 4.83 31.70
C THR A 250 -8.08 5.41 32.57
N VAL A 251 -9.34 5.12 32.25
CA VAL A 251 -10.50 5.60 33.03
C VAL A 251 -10.51 4.96 34.42
N HIS A 252 -10.16 3.69 34.54
CA HIS A 252 -10.04 3.00 35.82
C HIS A 252 -8.96 3.64 36.72
N ASP A 253 -7.78 3.95 36.16
CA ASP A 253 -6.71 4.62 36.88
C ASP A 253 -7.14 6.00 37.38
N TRP A 254 -7.86 6.75 36.54
CA TRP A 254 -8.36 8.08 36.92
C TRP A 254 -9.42 8.02 38.01
N ILE A 255 -10.40 7.12 37.92
CA ILE A 255 -11.41 6.93 38.96
C ILE A 255 -10.76 6.56 40.28
N THR A 256 -9.81 5.62 40.26
CA THR A 256 -9.09 5.18 41.46
C THR A 256 -8.30 6.32 42.11
N ALA A 257 -7.65 7.16 41.32
CA ALA A 257 -6.95 8.34 41.83
C ALA A 257 -7.92 9.39 42.42
N MET A 258 -9.09 9.58 41.80
CA MET A 258 -10.15 10.46 42.32
C MET A 258 -10.71 9.96 43.65
N ASP A 259 -10.99 8.67 43.78
CA ASP A 259 -11.47 8.06 45.02
C ASP A 259 -10.45 8.24 46.17
N ASN A 260 -9.16 8.15 45.82
CA ASN A 260 -8.05 8.42 46.74
C ASN A 260 -7.75 9.92 46.96
N LYS A 261 -8.59 10.82 46.43
CA LYS A 261 -8.42 12.28 46.49
C LYS A 261 -7.04 12.77 46.00
N SER A 262 -6.44 12.03 45.07
CA SER A 262 -5.17 12.38 44.46
C SER A 262 -5.37 13.34 43.28
N GLN A 263 -4.37 14.19 43.02
CA GLN A 263 -4.34 15.03 41.83
C GLN A 263 -4.02 14.17 40.59
N ILE A 264 -4.67 14.45 39.46
CA ILE A 264 -4.45 13.77 38.19
C ILE A 264 -4.02 14.79 37.14
N ASP A 265 -2.81 14.60 36.61
CA ASP A 265 -2.26 15.38 35.50
C ASP A 265 -2.02 14.46 34.30
N ALA A 266 -2.57 14.81 33.13
CA ALA A 266 -2.45 14.00 31.92
C ALA A 266 -1.62 14.73 30.85
N ILE A 267 -0.59 14.04 30.34
CA ILE A 267 0.27 14.54 29.25
C ILE A 267 -0.01 13.72 28.00
N LEU A 268 -0.60 14.36 26.98
CA LEU A 268 -0.89 13.75 25.69
C LEU A 268 0.20 14.09 24.67
N LEU A 269 0.87 13.07 24.13
CA LEU A 269 1.96 13.21 23.17
C LEU A 269 1.55 12.60 21.82
N ASP A 270 1.78 13.35 20.73
CA ASP A 270 1.60 12.85 19.36
C ASP A 270 2.87 13.08 18.51
N PHE A 271 3.25 12.06 17.74
CA PHE A 271 4.41 12.11 16.86
C PHE A 271 4.00 12.53 15.45
N ALA A 272 4.36 13.77 15.08
CA ALA A 272 4.14 14.27 13.74
C ALA A 272 4.84 13.41 12.68
N LYS A 273 4.05 12.79 11.80
CA LYS A 273 4.51 11.93 10.69
C LYS A 273 5.39 10.75 11.17
N ALA A 274 5.02 10.15 12.31
CA ALA A 274 5.78 9.07 12.98
C ALA A 274 6.34 8.00 12.02
N PHE A 275 5.50 7.43 11.15
CA PHE A 275 5.91 6.39 10.20
C PHE A 275 6.93 6.86 9.15
N ASP A 276 6.94 8.14 8.78
CA ASP A 276 7.84 8.66 7.74
C ASP A 276 9.23 8.99 8.34
N LYS A 277 9.29 9.20 9.65
CA LYS A 277 10.47 9.72 10.37
C LYS A 277 11.31 8.65 11.08
N VAL A 278 10.93 7.38 11.04
CA VAL A 278 11.64 6.32 11.77
C VAL A 278 13.09 6.18 11.28
N PRO A 279 14.11 6.49 12.09
CA PRO A 279 15.50 6.36 11.68
C PRO A 279 15.91 4.88 11.64
N HIS A 280 16.30 4.39 10.47
CA HIS A 280 16.57 2.96 10.24
C HIS A 280 17.71 2.44 11.11
N LYS A 281 18.83 3.15 11.21
CA LYS A 281 20.00 2.67 11.97
C LYS A 281 19.71 2.57 13.47
N ARG A 282 18.97 3.52 14.03
CA ARG A 282 18.52 3.47 15.43
C ARG A 282 17.52 2.34 15.69
N LEU A 283 16.58 2.12 14.76
CA LEU A 283 15.67 0.98 14.85
C LEU A 283 16.44 -0.34 14.84
N LEU A 284 17.40 -0.50 13.92
CA LEU A 284 18.24 -1.69 13.83
C LEU A 284 19.08 -1.91 15.09
N SER A 285 19.68 -0.85 15.65
CA SER A 285 20.40 -0.93 16.93
C SER A 285 19.50 -1.42 18.06
N LYS A 286 18.26 -0.90 18.14
CA LYS A 286 17.27 -1.33 19.13
C LYS A 286 16.84 -2.78 18.93
N LEU A 287 16.57 -3.21 17.69
CA LEU A 287 16.24 -4.59 17.38
C LEU A 287 17.38 -5.55 17.75
N ALA A 288 18.63 -5.16 17.45
CA ALA A 288 19.80 -5.94 17.79
C ALA A 288 19.97 -6.10 19.30
N PHE A 289 19.70 -5.05 20.07
CA PHE A 289 19.71 -5.12 21.54
C PHE A 289 18.68 -6.10 22.11
N TYR A 290 17.56 -6.32 21.43
CA TYR A 290 16.52 -7.26 21.88
C TYR A 290 16.73 -8.71 21.39
N GLY A 291 17.95 -9.05 20.96
CA GLY A 291 18.27 -10.39 20.47
C GLY A 291 17.69 -10.66 19.09
N ILE A 292 17.25 -9.65 18.34
CA ILE A 292 16.87 -9.82 16.92
C ILE A 292 18.16 -9.72 16.09
N THR A 293 19.04 -10.69 16.33
CA THR A 293 20.43 -10.81 15.91
C THR A 293 20.65 -12.21 15.31
N GLY A 294 21.38 -12.33 14.17
CA GLY A 294 21.47 -13.59 13.40
C GLY A 294 21.84 -13.36 11.92
N ASN A 295 21.29 -14.15 10.97
CA ASN A 295 21.23 -13.73 9.54
C ASN A 295 20.48 -12.39 9.37
N THR A 296 19.79 -11.97 10.42
CA THR A 296 19.23 -10.64 10.69
C THR A 296 20.28 -9.57 11.04
N LYS A 297 21.59 -9.85 11.07
CA LYS A 297 22.62 -8.79 11.12
C LYS A 297 22.58 -7.90 9.86
N LYS A 298 21.99 -8.41 8.78
CA LYS A 298 21.62 -7.67 7.57
C LYS A 298 20.10 -7.56 7.42
N LEU A 299 19.37 -7.50 8.55
CA LEU A 299 17.93 -7.30 8.56
C LEU A 299 17.55 -6.00 7.86
N ASP A 300 18.46 -5.04 7.80
CA ASP A 300 18.32 -3.82 7.00
C ASP A 300 18.13 -4.05 5.51
N LYS A 301 18.82 -5.05 4.97
CA LYS A 301 18.69 -5.46 3.57
C LYS A 301 17.42 -6.26 3.29
N ILE A 302 16.80 -6.83 4.32
CA ILE A 302 15.60 -7.67 4.21
C ILE A 302 14.33 -6.86 4.54
N ILE A 303 14.34 -6.01 5.57
CA ILE A 303 13.22 -5.14 5.97
C ILE A 303 13.29 -3.81 5.20
N SER A 304 13.39 -3.87 3.87
CA SER A 304 12.96 -2.77 3.00
C SER A 304 13.56 -1.37 3.24
N PHE A 305 14.63 -1.24 4.01
CA PHE A 305 15.20 0.07 4.39
C PHE A 305 15.99 0.73 3.27
N HIS A 306 16.22 0.02 2.16
CA HIS A 306 16.93 0.54 0.97
C HIS A 306 16.04 0.65 -0.27
N ARG A 307 14.73 0.85 -0.08
CA ARG A 307 13.81 1.00 -1.20
C ARG A 307 14.02 2.32 -1.94
N LYS A 308 13.75 2.29 -3.24
CA LYS A 308 13.52 3.48 -4.05
C LYS A 308 12.02 3.65 -4.25
N GLN A 309 11.56 4.89 -4.22
CA GLN A 309 10.16 5.23 -4.46
C GLN A 309 10.01 6.10 -5.71
N ARG A 310 8.86 5.93 -6.37
CA ARG A 310 8.37 6.82 -7.43
C ARG A 310 6.92 7.18 -7.16
N VAL A 311 6.54 8.44 -7.30
CA VAL A 311 5.15 8.86 -7.21
C VAL A 311 4.48 8.68 -8.57
N SER A 312 3.26 8.14 -8.57
CA SER A 312 2.41 8.07 -9.76
C SER A 312 1.26 9.07 -9.67
N VAL A 313 1.11 9.89 -10.71
CA VAL A 313 0.00 10.85 -10.87
C VAL A 313 -0.58 10.64 -12.25
N ASN A 314 -1.83 10.18 -12.33
CA ASN A 314 -2.54 9.91 -13.60
C ASN A 314 -1.75 9.03 -14.59
N GLY A 315 -0.92 8.11 -14.09
CA GLY A 315 -0.05 7.26 -14.91
C GLY A 315 1.33 7.87 -15.25
N ALA A 316 1.54 9.16 -15.04
CA ALA A 316 2.87 9.76 -15.11
C ALA A 316 3.67 9.40 -13.84
N LEU A 317 4.94 9.06 -14.03
CA LEU A 317 5.84 8.67 -12.94
C LEU A 317 6.88 9.76 -12.67
N SER A 318 7.13 10.04 -11.39
CA SER A 318 8.24 10.87 -10.96
C SER A 318 9.59 10.21 -11.23
N ASP A 319 10.65 10.97 -10.97
CA ASP A 319 12.00 10.45 -10.83
C ASP A 319 12.12 9.56 -9.57
N ASN A 320 13.16 8.73 -9.53
CA ASN A 320 13.42 7.81 -8.41
C ASN A 320 14.02 8.58 -7.22
N THR A 321 13.49 8.33 -6.02
CA THR A 321 14.06 8.85 -4.77
C THR A 321 14.33 7.72 -3.79
N CYS A 322 15.49 7.73 -3.14
CA CYS A 322 15.81 6.77 -2.08
C CYS A 322 15.02 7.08 -0.80
N VAL A 323 14.47 6.04 -0.17
CA VAL A 323 13.80 6.15 1.13
C VAL A 323 14.86 6.07 2.22
N THR A 324 15.19 7.20 2.85
CA THR A 324 16.28 7.30 3.84
C THR A 324 15.80 7.15 5.28
N SER A 325 14.50 7.25 5.54
CA SER A 325 13.89 6.96 6.82
C SER A 325 12.44 6.51 6.66
N GLY A 326 11.87 6.03 7.76
CA GLY A 326 10.47 5.64 7.84
C GLY A 326 10.23 4.18 7.52
N VAL A 327 8.99 3.74 7.71
CA VAL A 327 8.53 2.40 7.37
C VAL A 327 7.42 2.52 6.33
N PRO A 328 7.35 1.62 5.33
CA PRO A 328 6.33 1.70 4.30
C PRO A 328 4.91 1.70 4.89
N ARG A 329 4.11 2.71 4.54
CA ARG A 329 2.67 2.69 4.80
C ARG A 329 2.00 1.77 3.78
N ALA A 330 1.88 0.49 4.13
CA ALA A 330 1.04 -0.43 3.38
C ALA A 330 -0.43 -0.17 3.73
N GLN A 331 -1.32 -0.17 2.73
CA GLN A 331 -2.74 -0.36 2.98
C GLN A 331 -2.93 -1.75 3.58
N SER A 332 -3.48 -1.79 4.80
CA SER A 332 -3.91 -3.02 5.48
C SER A 332 -4.91 -3.79 4.62
#